data_AF-A0A973FX85-F1
#
_entry.id   AF-A0A973FX85-F1
#
_cell.length_a   1.000
_cell.length_b   1.000
_cell.length_c   1.000
_cell.angle_alpha   90.00
_cell.angle_beta   90.00
_cell.angle_gamma   90.00
#
_symmetry.space_group_name_H-M   'P 1'
#
loop_
_entity.id
_entity.type
_entity.pdbx_description
1 polymer ?
#
loop_
_entity_poly.entity_id
_entity_poly.type
_entity_poly.pdbx_seq_one_letter_code
_entity_poly.pdbx_strand_id
1 'polypeptide(L)'
;MNKKIILGIIISAVLVYLSVRGINLQDIVRDLQQIHVGYVALFLIVALLMQWLRSYRWGVILQPLEKIDQISLFSVTSVGYLAIAAIPARIGELARPYLIAKKSTVQMSSALGTIIVERVLDSFSVLTIA
;
A
#
# COMPACT_ATOMS: atom_id res chain seq x y z
N MET A 1 16.16 -24.20 -0.65
CA MET A 1 15.25 -23.14 -1.17
C MET A 1 13.99 -23.81 -1.71
N ASN A 2 12.80 -23.49 -1.20
CA ASN A 2 11.57 -24.22 -1.53
C ASN A 2 11.28 -24.19 -3.04
N LYS A 3 10.99 -25.35 -3.64
CA LYS A 3 10.71 -25.48 -5.10
C LYS A 3 9.64 -24.51 -5.61
N LYS A 4 8.66 -24.16 -4.75
CA LYS A 4 7.61 -23.18 -5.03
C LYS A 4 8.14 -21.74 -5.21
N ILE A 5 9.13 -21.35 -4.41
CA ILE A 5 9.74 -20.00 -4.50
C ILE A 5 10.54 -19.88 -5.80
N ILE A 6 11.32 -20.91 -6.13
CA ILE A 6 12.10 -20.95 -7.38
C ILE A 6 11.17 -20.87 -8.59
N LEU A 7 10.09 -21.66 -8.60
CA LEU A 7 9.08 -21.62 -9.66
C LEU A 7 8.49 -20.21 -9.82
N GLY A 8 8.11 -19.56 -8.71
CA GLY A 8 7.57 -18.20 -8.73
C GLY A 8 8.56 -17.16 -9.28
N ILE A 9 9.84 -17.27 -8.92
CA ILE A 9 10.89 -16.38 -9.44
C ILE A 9 11.05 -16.57 -10.95
N ILE A 10 11.10 -17.82 -11.43
CA ILE A 10 11.24 -18.11 -12.87
C ILE A 10 10.04 -17.57 -13.65
N ILE A 11 8.82 -17.82 -13.19
CA ILE A 11 7.60 -17.31 -13.83
C ILE A 11 7.63 -15.78 -13.87
N SER A 12 7.95 -15.12 -12.74
CA SER A 12 8.03 -13.67 -12.67
C SER A 12 9.07 -13.10 -13.65
N ALA A 13 10.26 -13.72 -13.72
CA ALA A 13 11.32 -13.32 -14.65
C ALA A 13 10.89 -13.46 -16.13
N VAL A 14 10.21 -14.56 -16.48
CA VAL A 14 9.67 -14.78 -17.83
C VAL A 14 8.61 -13.74 -18.18
N LEU A 15 7.69 -13.44 -17.27
CA LEU A 15 6.65 -12.43 -17.50
C LEU A 15 7.22 -11.03 -17.65
N VAL A 16 8.19 -10.65 -16.81
CA VAL A 16 8.90 -9.37 -16.95
C VAL A 16 9.63 -9.31 -18.28
N TYR A 17 10.33 -10.38 -18.68
CA TYR A 17 10.98 -10.45 -19.98
C TYR A 17 9.98 -10.28 -21.12
N LEU A 18 8.85 -10.99 -21.10
CA LEU A 18 7.81 -10.87 -22.12
C LEU A 18 7.19 -9.47 -22.15
N SER A 19 7.02 -8.82 -21.00
CA SER A 19 6.47 -7.47 -20.91
C SER A 19 7.41 -6.41 -21.48
N VAL A 20 8.73 -6.59 -21.36
CA VAL A 20 9.74 -5.63 -21.84
C VAL A 20 10.18 -5.94 -23.27
N ARG A 21 10.01 -7.19 -23.72
CA ARG A 21 10.42 -7.63 -25.05
C ARG A 21 9.59 -6.91 -26.12
N GLY A 22 10.22 -5.96 -26.81
CA GLY A 22 9.61 -5.15 -27.86
C GLY A 22 9.47 -3.67 -27.48
N ILE A 23 9.85 -3.28 -26.27
CA ILE A 23 9.88 -1.87 -25.87
C ILE A 23 11.22 -1.25 -26.25
N ASN A 24 11.19 -0.24 -27.13
CA ASN A 24 12.34 0.60 -27.40
C ASN A 24 12.49 1.65 -26.30
N LEU A 25 13.64 1.68 -25.62
CA LEU A 25 13.93 2.67 -24.59
C LEU A 25 13.88 4.12 -25.11
N GLN A 26 14.17 4.34 -26.39
CA GLN A 26 14.12 5.66 -27.01
C GLN A 26 12.69 6.20 -27.11
N ASP A 27 11.72 5.33 -27.40
CA ASP A 27 10.31 5.71 -27.49
C ASP A 27 9.77 6.07 -26.10
N ILE A 28 10.14 5.31 -25.05
CA ILE A 28 9.78 5.63 -23.66
C ILE A 28 10.24 7.04 -23.26
N VAL A 29 11.49 7.40 -23.58
CA VAL A 29 12.04 8.71 -23.21
C VAL A 29 11.34 9.84 -23.96
N ARG A 30 10.98 9.63 -25.23
CA ARG A 30 10.20 10.60 -26.02
C ARG A 30 8.80 10.77 -25.45
N ASP A 31 8.14 9.68 -25.09
CA ASP A 31 6.79 9.72 -24.51
C ASP A 31 6.80 10.42 -23.14
N LEU A 32 7.82 10.19 -22.31
CA LEU A 32 8.02 10.89 -21.04
C LEU A 32 8.12 12.41 -21.21
N GLN A 33 8.75 12.89 -22.29
CA GLN A 33 8.88 14.33 -22.59
C GLN A 33 7.56 14.97 -23.03
N GLN A 34 6.61 14.18 -23.54
CA GLN A 34 5.30 14.64 -23.99
C GLN A 34 4.22 14.56 -22.90
N ILE A 35 4.58 14.12 -21.70
CA ILE A 35 3.63 14.02 -20.59
C ILE A 35 3.11 15.40 -20.23
N HIS A 36 1.78 15.53 -20.21
CA HIS A 36 1.14 16.75 -19.78
C HIS A 36 1.20 16.85 -18.26
N VAL A 37 1.85 17.90 -17.77
CA VAL A 37 2.02 18.17 -16.32
C VAL A 37 0.69 18.20 -15.57
N GLY A 38 -0.41 18.58 -16.23
CA GLY A 38 -1.76 18.56 -15.66
C GLY A 38 -2.21 17.19 -15.19
N TYR A 39 -1.93 16.12 -15.95
CA TYR A 39 -2.27 14.75 -15.53
C TYR A 39 -1.41 14.26 -14.38
N VAL A 40 -0.13 14.68 -14.33
CA VAL A 40 0.77 14.35 -13.22
C VAL A 40 0.28 15.01 -11.93
N ALA A 41 -0.10 16.29 -12.00
CA ALA A 41 -0.67 17.01 -10.85
C ALA A 41 -1.97 16.35 -10.37
N LEU A 42 -2.87 16.00 -11.29
CA LEU A 42 -4.11 15.29 -10.96
C LEU A 42 -3.83 13.94 -10.29
N PHE A 43 -2.90 13.16 -10.82
CA PHE A 43 -2.47 11.89 -10.22
C PHE A 43 -1.97 12.08 -8.80
N LEU A 44 -1.10 13.06 -8.55
CA LEU A 44 -0.56 13.34 -7.21
C LEU A 44 -1.68 13.72 -6.23
N ILE A 45 -2.63 14.55 -6.65
CA ILE A 45 -3.77 14.94 -5.81
C ILE A 45 -4.62 13.71 -5.47
N VAL A 46 -4.97 12.89 -6.47
CA VAL A 46 -5.76 11.68 -6.25
C VAL A 46 -5.02 10.68 -5.36
N ALA A 47 -3.70 10.52 -5.54
CA ALA A 47 -2.88 9.63 -4.71
C ALA A 47 -2.84 10.10 -3.24
N LEU A 48 -2.67 11.40 -3.00
CA LEU A 48 -2.72 11.98 -1.66
C LEU A 48 -4.10 11.83 -1.01
N LEU A 49 -5.17 12.09 -1.77
CA LEU A 49 -6.54 11.90 -1.31
C LEU A 49 -6.83 10.43 -0.97
N MET A 50 -6.40 9.49 -1.81
CA MET A 50 -6.52 8.06 -1.54
C MET A 50 -5.78 7.70 -0.24
N GLN A 51 -4.57 8.19 -0.05
CA GLN A 51 -3.79 7.92 1.14
C GLN A 51 -4.42 8.52 2.41
N TRP A 52 -4.98 9.72 2.29
CA TRP A 52 -5.72 10.36 3.37
C TRP A 52 -6.97 9.57 3.75
N LEU A 53 -7.77 9.17 2.76
CA LEU A 53 -8.99 8.41 2.96
C LEU A 53 -8.71 7.05 3.60
N ARG A 54 -7.63 6.37 3.20
CA ARG A 54 -7.15 5.13 3.84
C ARG A 54 -6.84 5.33 5.31
N SER A 55 -6.12 6.40 5.64
CA SER A 55 -5.82 6.74 7.04
C SER A 55 -7.08 7.03 7.84
N TYR A 56 -8.00 7.81 7.27
CA TYR A 56 -9.27 8.16 7.90
C TYR A 56 -10.10 6.90 8.19
N ARG A 57 -10.26 6.03 7.20
CA ARG A 57 -10.98 4.76 7.34
C ARG A 57 -10.38 3.90 8.45
N TRP A 58 -9.05 3.80 8.52
CA TRP A 58 -8.41 3.05 9.59
C TRP A 58 -8.65 3.67 10.97
N GLY A 59 -8.66 5.01 11.06
CA GLY A 59 -9.06 5.73 12.26
C GLY A 59 -10.48 5.38 12.74
N VAL A 60 -11.44 5.23 11.82
CA VAL A 60 -12.81 4.80 12.14
C VAL A 60 -12.83 3.39 12.73
N ILE A 61 -12.02 2.46 12.19
CA ILE A 61 -11.92 1.08 12.73
C ILE A 61 -11.24 1.09 14.11
N LEU A 62 -10.30 2.00 14.35
CA LEU A 62 -9.59 2.16 15.62
C LEU A 62 -10.39 2.91 16.69
N GLN A 63 -11.39 3.69 16.31
CA GLN A 63 -12.18 4.55 17.20
C GLN A 63 -12.74 3.83 18.45
N PRO A 64 -13.18 2.55 18.39
CA PRO A 64 -13.64 1.82 19.58
C PRO A 64 -12.54 1.49 20.58
N LEU A 65 -11.28 1.45 20.14
CA LEU A 65 -10.10 1.19 20.98
C LEU A 65 -9.58 2.50 21.57
N GLU A 66 -9.31 3.49 20.72
CA GLU A 66 -8.80 4.79 21.12
C GLU A 66 -9.07 5.82 20.02
N LYS A 67 -9.41 7.05 20.41
CA LYS A 67 -9.57 8.15 19.46
C LYS A 67 -8.24 8.87 19.25
N ILE A 68 -7.57 8.52 18.14
CA ILE A 68 -6.27 9.10 17.75
C ILE A 68 -6.51 10.24 16.76
N ASP A 69 -5.67 11.28 16.82
CA ASP A 69 -5.78 12.40 15.89
C ASP A 69 -5.47 11.97 14.44
N GLN A 70 -6.14 12.62 13.48
CA GLN A 70 -6.06 12.24 12.07
C GLN A 70 -4.65 12.47 11.48
N ILE A 71 -3.90 13.45 11.99
CA ILE A 71 -2.56 13.76 11.48
C ILE A 71 -1.58 12.65 11.89
N SER A 72 -1.61 12.23 13.16
CA SER A 72 -0.83 11.09 13.65
C SER A 72 -1.18 9.81 12.91
N LEU A 73 -2.47 9.53 12.69
CA LEU A 73 -2.91 8.38 11.90
C LEU A 73 -2.37 8.44 10.47
N PHE A 74 -2.39 9.63 9.84
CA PHE A 74 -1.90 9.81 8.47
C PHE A 74 -0.40 9.59 8.38
N SER A 75 0.38 10.11 9.34
CA SER A 75 1.82 9.87 9.42
C SER A 75 2.13 8.39 9.64
N VAL A 76 1.47 7.72 10.58
CA VAL A 76 1.68 6.29 10.88
C VAL A 76 1.32 5.43 9.66
N THR A 77 0.19 5.74 9.02
CA THR A 77 -0.26 5.02 7.83
C THR A 77 0.73 5.21 6.68
N SER A 78 1.22 6.44 6.44
CA SER A 78 2.18 6.74 5.38
C SER A 78 3.53 6.06 5.60
N VAL A 79 4.07 6.07 6.82
CA VAL A 79 5.29 5.31 7.15
C VAL A 79 5.07 3.81 6.97
N GLY A 80 3.88 3.32 7.34
CA GLY A 80 3.49 1.93 7.11
C GLY A 80 3.52 1.51 5.64
N TYR A 81 2.90 2.31 4.77
CA TYR A 81 2.92 2.05 3.33
C TYR A 81 4.33 2.19 2.72
N LEU A 82 5.13 3.13 3.21
CA LEU A 82 6.54 3.23 2.83
C LEU A 82 7.32 1.97 3.25
N ALA A 83 7.07 1.44 4.45
CA ALA A 83 7.69 0.20 4.91
C ALA A 83 7.26 -1.01 4.07
N ILE A 84 6.01 -1.05 3.59
CA ILE A 84 5.55 -2.10 2.65
C ILE A 84 6.30 -2.00 1.31
N ALA A 85 6.56 -0.79 0.81
CA ALA A 85 7.29 -0.59 -0.43
C ALA A 85 8.80 -0.87 -0.28
N ALA A 86 9.39 -0.50 0.86
CA ALA A 86 10.82 -0.62 1.11
C ALA A 86 11.26 -2.01 1.60
N ILE A 87 10.41 -2.70 2.37
CA ILE A 87 10.74 -3.97 3.02
C ILE A 87 10.16 -5.14 2.23
N PRO A 88 11.00 -6.07 1.74
CA PRO A 88 10.52 -7.25 1.02
C PRO A 88 9.70 -8.19 1.91
N ALA A 89 8.91 -9.07 1.28
CA ALA A 89 8.07 -10.08 1.93
C ALA A 89 6.87 -9.55 2.74
N ARG A 90 6.37 -8.33 2.45
CA ARG A 90 5.19 -7.72 3.10
C ARG A 90 5.29 -7.57 4.63
N ILE A 91 6.50 -7.70 5.19
CA ILE A 91 6.77 -7.49 6.63
C ILE A 91 6.40 -6.05 7.03
N GLY A 92 6.42 -5.11 6.08
CA GLY A 92 5.94 -3.74 6.26
C GLY A 92 4.47 -3.62 6.70
N GLU A 93 3.64 -4.65 6.53
CA GLU A 93 2.26 -4.66 7.06
C GLU A 93 2.24 -4.56 8.60
N LEU A 94 3.30 -5.03 9.27
CA LEU A 94 3.46 -4.94 10.73
C LEU A 94 3.92 -3.55 11.20
N ALA A 95 4.33 -2.67 10.30
CA ALA A 95 4.84 -1.34 10.66
C ALA A 95 3.73 -0.42 11.22
N ARG A 96 2.53 -0.40 10.60
CA ARG A 96 1.38 0.39 11.10
C ARG A 96 0.96 0.01 12.54
N PRO A 97 0.69 -1.28 12.85
CA PRO A 97 0.23 -1.67 14.19
C PRO A 97 1.34 -1.54 15.23
N TYR A 98 2.61 -1.72 14.84
CA TYR A 98 3.74 -1.45 15.73
C TYR A 98 3.87 0.04 16.08
N LEU A 99 3.81 0.91 15.08
CA LEU A 99 3.95 2.36 15.29
C LEU A 99 2.78 2.96 16.06
N ILE A 100 1.56 2.48 15.84
CA ILE A 100 0.40 2.96 16.61
C ILE A 100 0.47 2.49 18.06
N ALA A 101 0.89 1.24 18.31
CA ALA A 101 1.06 0.72 19.67
C ALA A 101 2.18 1.43 20.45
N LYS A 102 3.14 2.06 19.76
CA LYS A 102 4.18 2.89 20.39
C LYS A 102 3.70 4.31 20.70
N LYS A 103 2.74 4.83 19.92
CA LYS A 103 2.23 6.21 20.04
C LYS A 103 0.94 6.34 20.84
N SER A 104 0.27 5.24 21.13
CA SER A 104 -1.05 5.19 21.78
C SER A 104 -1.09 4.08 22.82
N THR A 105 -2.18 4.00 23.59
CA THR A 105 -2.38 2.93 24.57
C THR A 105 -2.88 1.62 23.95
N VAL A 106 -3.16 1.63 22.65
CA VAL A 106 -3.65 0.46 21.90
C VAL A 106 -2.58 -0.63 21.85
N GLN A 107 -2.94 -1.84 22.28
CA GLN A 107 -2.06 -3.00 22.17
C GLN A 107 -1.83 -3.40 20.70
N MET A 108 -0.60 -3.84 20.39
CA MET A 108 -0.22 -4.27 19.03
C MET A 108 -1.14 -5.38 18.49
N SER A 109 -1.58 -6.31 19.34
CA SER A 109 -2.53 -7.38 18.99
C SER A 109 -3.87 -6.83 18.51
N SER A 110 -4.40 -5.82 19.19
CA SER A 110 -5.64 -5.15 18.82
C SER A 110 -5.49 -4.37 17.52
N ALA A 111 -4.37 -3.65 17.35
CA ALA A 111 -4.05 -2.95 16.12
C ALA A 111 -3.83 -3.88 14.91
N LEU A 112 -3.30 -5.10 15.13
CA LEU A 112 -3.25 -6.13 14.09
C LEU A 112 -4.65 -6.64 13.73
N GLY A 113 -5.52 -6.82 14.72
CA GLY A 113 -6.92 -7.20 14.51
C GLY A 113 -7.66 -6.21 13.61
N THR A 114 -7.46 -4.91 13.80
CA THR A 114 -8.10 -3.88 12.94
C THR A 114 -7.64 -3.97 11.48
N ILE A 115 -6.39 -4.37 11.23
CA ILE A 115 -5.88 -4.58 9.86
C ILE A 115 -6.53 -5.80 9.22
N ILE A 116 -6.71 -6.89 9.97
CA ILE A 116 -7.41 -8.07 9.45
C ILE A 116 -8.84 -7.70 9.07
N VAL A 117 -9.55 -6.97 9.93
CA VAL A 117 -10.90 -6.46 9.64
C VAL A 117 -10.89 -5.59 8.38
N GLU A 118 -9.93 -4.66 8.26
CA GLU A 118 -9.74 -3.83 7.07
C GLU A 118 -9.61 -4.71 5.80
N ARG A 119 -8.79 -5.76 5.82
CA ARG A 119 -8.59 -6.65 4.66
C ARG A 119 -9.81 -7.48 4.30
N VAL A 120 -10.57 -7.93 5.29
CA VAL A 120 -11.82 -8.66 5.07
C VAL A 120 -12.82 -7.75 4.39
N LEU A 121 -13.00 -6.52 4.90
CA LEU A 121 -13.88 -5.52 4.29
C LEU A 121 -13.45 -5.15 2.87
N ASP A 122 -12.15 -4.98 2.63
CA ASP A 122 -11.60 -4.75 1.29
C ASP A 122 -11.93 -5.90 0.33
N SER A 123 -11.74 -7.15 0.78
CA SER A 123 -12.02 -8.33 -0.03
C SER A 123 -13.49 -8.43 -0.40
N PHE A 124 -14.40 -8.17 0.55
CA PHE A 124 -15.83 -8.11 0.28
C PHE A 124 -16.19 -6.98 -0.69
N SER A 125 -15.60 -5.80 -0.52
CA SER A 125 -15.87 -4.65 -1.39
C SER A 125 -15.47 -4.92 -2.84
N VAL A 126 -14.35 -5.62 -3.05
CA VAL A 126 -13.94 -6.03 -4.39
C VAL A 126 -14.92 -7.04 -4.99
N LEU A 127 -15.38 -8.02 -4.20
CA LEU A 127 -16.32 -9.03 -4.65
C LEU A 127 -17.71 -8.48 -5.00
N THR A 128 -18.16 -7.39 -4.37
CA THR A 128 -19.47 -6.80 -4.65
C THR A 128 -19.45 -5.83 -5.84
N ILE A 129 -18.29 -5.26 -6.15
CA ILE A 129 -18.09 -4.35 -7.29
C ILE A 129 -17.74 -5.12 -8.58
N ALA A 130 -17.10 -6.29 -8.47
CA ALA A 130 -16.74 -7.17 -9.57
C ALA A 130 -17.92 -8.00 -10.09
#